data_AF-A0A964ZAL6-F1
#
_entry.id   AF-A0A964ZAL6-F1
#
_cell.length_a   1.000
_cell.length_b   1.000
_cell.length_c   1.000
_cell.angle_alpha   90.00
_cell.angle_beta   90.00
_cell.angle_gamma   90.00
#
_symmetry.space_group_name_H-M   'P 1'
#
loop_
_entity.id
_entity.type
_entity.pdbx_description
1 polymer ?
#
loop_
_entity_poly.entity_id
_entity_poly.type
_entity_poly.pdbx_seq_one_letter_code
_entity_poly.pdbx_strand_id
1 'polypeptide(L)' 'LPGERLVYDLQTESGTLRVVQVSVADRVKGEVYGVVIGCSVVCFNENRATIDSIVKDFRLNS' A
#
# COMPACT_ATOMS: atom_id res chain seq x y z
N LEU A 1 -7.99 -13.59 -3.78
CA LEU A 1 -6.79 -13.35 -4.61
C LEU A 1 -5.73 -12.60 -3.78
N PRO A 2 -4.46 -13.05 -3.75
CA PRO A 2 -3.39 -12.38 -3.00
C PRO A 2 -2.99 -11.06 -3.65
N GLY A 3 -2.66 -10.05 -2.84
CA GLY A 3 -2.22 -8.75 -3.31
C GLY A 3 -0.71 -8.66 -3.51
N GLU A 4 -0.30 -7.96 -4.55
CA GLU A 4 1.09 -7.55 -4.79
C GLU A 4 1.39 -6.30 -3.96
N ARG A 5 2.49 -6.34 -3.21
CA ARG A 5 2.90 -5.25 -2.31
C ARG A 5 4.12 -4.54 -2.85
N LEU A 6 4.05 -3.21 -2.92
CA LEU A 6 5.14 -2.31 -3.28
C LEU A 6 5.35 -1.30 -2.15
N VAL A 7 6.61 -1.02 -1.81
CA VAL A 7 6.99 0.04 -0.88
C VAL A 7 8.05 0.90 -1.55
N TYR A 8 7.83 2.21 -1.62
CA TYR A 8 8.73 3.13 -2.30
C TYR A 8 8.68 4.51 -1.67
N ASP A 9 9.77 5.27 -1.87
CA ASP A 9 9.89 6.64 -1.42
C ASP A 9 9.62 7.59 -2.60
N LEU A 10 8.72 8.56 -2.40
CA LEU A 10 8.43 9.64 -3.34
C LEU A 10 9.09 10.91 -2.85
N GLN A 11 9.86 11.55 -3.72
CA GLN A 11 10.42 12.88 -3.46
C GLN A 11 9.42 13.95 -3.89
N THR A 12 9.03 14.81 -2.96
CA THR A 12 8.19 15.99 -3.21
C THR A 12 8.96 17.25 -2.84
N GLU A 13 8.44 18.42 -3.22
CA GLU A 13 9.00 19.71 -2.80
C GLU A 13 9.00 19.91 -1.28
N SER A 14 8.08 19.24 -0.58
CA SER A 14 7.91 19.29 0.88
C SER A 14 8.70 18.20 1.64
N GLY A 15 9.42 17.33 0.93
CA GLY A 15 10.26 16.29 1.51
C GLY A 15 9.99 14.89 0.93
N THR A 16 10.44 13.86 1.65
CA THR A 16 10.23 12.47 1.24
C THR A 16 8.97 11.89 1.88
N LEU A 17 8.08 11.35 1.05
CA LEU A 17 6.97 10.51 1.49
C LEU A 17 7.33 9.05 1.29
N ARG A 18 7.02 8.20 2.27
CA ARG A 18 7.07 6.74 2.10
C ARG A 18 5.67 6.23 1.82
N VAL A 19 5.54 5.45 0.76
CA VAL A 19 4.27 4.90 0.31
C VAL A 19 4.33 3.38 0.37
N VAL A 20 3.27 2.76 0.87
CA VAL A 20 2.96 1.36 0.61
C VAL A 20 1.73 1.28 -0.27
N GLN A 21 1.83 0.46 -1.32
CA GLN A 21 0.74 0.13 -2.21
C GLN A 21 0.52 -1.38 -2.16
N VAL A 22 -0.74 -1.79 -2.09
CA VAL A 22 -1.15 -3.18 -2.29
C VAL A 22 -2.16 -3.21 -3.42
N SER A 23 -1.95 -4.08 -4.39
CA SER A 23 -2.82 -4.20 -5.57
C SER A 23 -3.20 -5.66 -5.82
N VAL A 24 -4.46 -5.93 -6.10
CA VAL A 24 -4.99 -7.25 -6.45
C VAL A 24 -5.69 -7.13 -7.80
N ALA A 25 -5.29 -7.96 -8.76
CA ALA A 25 -5.93 -8.02 -10.08
C ALA A 25 -7.01 -9.12 -10.11
N ASP A 26 -8.28 -8.74 -10.29
CA ASP A 26 -9.37 -9.66 -10.63
C ASP A 26 -9.39 -9.85 -12.16
N ARG A 27 -8.71 -10.88 -12.63
CA ARG A 27 -8.60 -11.19 -14.07
C ARG A 27 -9.92 -11.67 -14.69
N VAL A 28 -10.88 -12.14 -13.89
CA VAL A 28 -12.18 -12.59 -14.39
C VAL A 28 -13.03 -11.38 -14.76
N LYS A 29 -12.97 -10.32 -13.95
CA LYS A 29 -13.69 -9.06 -14.18
C LYS A 29 -12.89 -8.03 -14.99
N GLY A 30 -11.59 -8.22 -15.13
CA GLY A 30 -10.71 -7.25 -15.81
C GLY A 30 -10.43 -6.00 -14.97
N GLU A 31 -10.43 -6.13 -13.64
CA GLU A 31 -10.35 -5.00 -12.70
C GLU A 31 -9.12 -5.12 -11.79
N VAL A 32 -8.62 -3.97 -11.31
CA VAL A 32 -7.56 -3.90 -10.31
C VAL A 32 -8.06 -3.12 -9.10
N TYR A 33 -7.96 -3.74 -7.93
CA TYR A 33 -8.31 -3.14 -6.66
C TYR A 33 -7.05 -2.89 -5.86
N GLY A 34 -6.99 -1.79 -5.11
CA GLY A 34 -5.80 -1.53 -4.30
C GLY A 34 -6.02 -0.55 -3.17
N VAL A 35 -5.09 -0.60 -2.22
CA VAL A 35 -4.98 0.34 -1.10
C VAL A 35 -3.62 1.02 -1.22
N VAL A 36 -3.60 2.33 -1.06
CA VAL A 36 -2.39 3.15 -1.03
C VAL A 36 -2.37 3.91 0.29
N ILE A 37 -1.29 3.76 1.05
CA ILE A 37 -1.06 4.49 2.30
C ILE A 37 0.28 5.21 2.16
N GLY A 38 0.27 6.53 2.28
CA GLY A 38 1.45 7.36 2.16
C GLY A 38 1.49 8.47 3.21
N CYS A 39 2.65 8.66 3.83
CA CYS A 39 2.92 9.75 4.77
C CYS A 39 4.43 10.06 4.80
N SER A 40 4.85 11.03 5.63
CA SER A 40 6.28 11.31 5.82
C SER A 40 7.01 10.07 6.31
N VAL A 41 8.31 9.94 6.01
CA VAL A 41 9.11 8.77 6.43
C VAL A 41 9.07 8.54 7.94
N VAL A 42 9.06 9.61 8.74
CA VAL A 42 8.94 9.56 10.21
C VAL A 42 7.60 8.93 10.61
N CYS A 43 6.49 9.49 10.13
CA CYS A 43 5.15 9.00 10.41
C CYS A 43 4.97 7.54 9.96
N PHE A 44 5.53 7.18 8.81
CA PHE A 44 5.45 5.83 8.26
C PHE A 44 6.14 4.82 9.16
N ASN A 45 7.33 5.16 9.67
CA ASN A 45 8.09 4.28 10.55
C ASN A 45 7.44 4.15 11.93
N GLU A 46 6.92 5.26 12.48
CA GLU A 46 6.17 5.26 13.75
C GLU A 46 4.91 4.39 13.69
N ASN A 47 4.22 4.38 12.55
CA ASN A 47 2.97 3.64 12.36
C ASN A 47 3.14 2.32 11.60
N ARG A 48 4.38 1.82 11.45
CA ARG A 48 4.71 0.70 10.57
C ARG A 48 3.87 -0.55 10.86
N ALA A 49 3.69 -0.90 12.12
CA ALA A 49 2.92 -2.08 12.53
C ALA A 49 1.44 -1.99 12.11
N THR A 50 0.81 -0.84 12.31
CA THR A 50 -0.58 -0.58 11.90
C THR A 50 -0.71 -0.63 10.38
N ILE A 51 0.21 0.01 9.66
CA ILE A 51 0.26 0.01 8.20
C ILE A 51 0.43 -1.43 7.67
N ASP A 52 1.37 -2.20 8.23
CA ASP A 52 1.59 -3.59 7.85
C ASP A 52 0.37 -4.47 8.14
N SER A 53 -0.37 -4.22 9.24
CA SER A 53 -1.61 -4.93 9.55
C SER A 53 -2.70 -4.68 8.50
N ILE A 54 -2.95 -3.41 8.14
CA ILE A 54 -3.93 -3.04 7.11
C ILE A 54 -3.60 -3.72 5.77
N VAL A 55 -2.32 -3.67 5.39
CA VAL A 55 -1.81 -4.22 4.13
C VAL A 55 -1.90 -5.74 4.10
N LYS A 56 -1.56 -6.42 5.20
CA LYS A 56 -1.59 -7.89 5.31
C LYS A 56 -2.98 -8.46 5.11
N ASP A 57 -4.01 -7.76 5.59
CA ASP A 57 -5.39 -8.24 5.54
C ASP A 57 -6.10 -7.90 4.23
N PHE A 58 -5.48 -7.09 3.36
CA PHE A 58 -6.06 -6.72 2.07
C PHE A 58 -6.05 -7.92 1.10
N ARG A 59 -7.25 -8.42 0.82
CA ARG A 59 -7.51 -9.50 -0.13
C ARG A 59 -8.85 -9.30 -0.80
N LEU A 60 -8.94 -9.70 -2.06
CA LEU A 60 -10.24 -9.87 -2.70
C LEU A 60 -10.79 -11.25 -2.35
N ASN A 61 -11.98 -11.28 -1.76
CA ASN A 61 -12.79 -12.49 -1.68
C ASN A 61 -13.32 -12.77 -3.09
N SER A 62 -12.89 -13.88 -3.67
CA SER A 62 -13.44 -14.42 -4.92
C SER A 62 -14.52 -15.43 -4.62
#